data_AF-A0A2J8IG56-F1
#
_entry.id   AF-A0A2J8IG56-F1
#
_cell.length_a   1.000
_cell.length_b   1.000
_cell.length_c   1.000
_cell.angle_alpha   90.00
_cell.angle_beta   90.00
_cell.angle_gamma   90.00
#
_symmetry.space_group_name_H-M   'P 1'
#
loop_
_entity.id
_entity.type
_entity.pdbx_description
1 polymer ?
#
loop_
_entity_poly.entity_id
_entity_poly.type
_entity_poly.pdbx_seq_one_letter_code
_entity_poly.pdbx_strand_id
1 'polypeptide(L)'
;MSNERAAQARPAPTKRGIHKAPNAEWVLMYRNGIPTSIIAALAGVAASTVRYHLRIAARAAPESQVQHKVARGPVSPVTAGGLKNMADTISFYEREGRLPSSGGYTARERALASWLLSRSRAAARGTLSPAYRDGLAVIPGWDRQPTRAEENAARWERRLAELVHYRQEGNDWPLPQKASNEEERVLGSWLHGQRIKLRKGTLTKEHEGKLDTQLPGWREGRPHSGGRRKSGRVAR
;
A
#
# COMPACT_ATOMS: atom_id res chain seq x y z
N MET A 1 18.31 -33.07 -42.97
CA MET A 1 19.02 -33.67 -41.83
C MET A 1 20.12 -32.70 -41.44
N SER A 2 20.30 -32.17 -40.24
CA SER A 2 19.52 -32.10 -39.01
C SER A 2 20.05 -30.84 -38.32
N ASN A 3 19.14 -30.06 -37.72
CA ASN A 3 19.45 -28.80 -37.07
C ASN A 3 19.57 -29.07 -35.56
N GLU A 4 20.79 -29.08 -35.01
CA GLU A 4 21.03 -29.42 -33.60
C GLU A 4 21.25 -28.13 -32.79
N ARG A 5 20.17 -27.67 -32.15
CA ARG A 5 20.15 -26.56 -31.21
C ARG A 5 20.95 -26.92 -29.97
N ALA A 6 21.99 -26.13 -29.68
CA ALA A 6 22.66 -26.11 -28.38
C ALA A 6 21.67 -25.71 -27.27
N ALA A 7 21.20 -26.69 -26.50
CA ALA A 7 20.47 -26.47 -25.27
C ALA A 7 21.47 -26.17 -24.13
N GLN A 8 21.50 -24.91 -23.69
CA GLN A 8 22.17 -24.51 -22.46
C GLN A 8 21.50 -25.21 -21.26
N ALA A 9 22.19 -26.21 -20.72
CA ALA A 9 21.81 -26.87 -19.49
C ALA A 9 21.92 -25.86 -18.32
N ARG A 10 20.78 -25.59 -17.68
CA ARG A 10 20.74 -24.89 -16.38
C ARG A 10 21.47 -25.75 -15.33
N PRO A 11 22.37 -25.20 -14.49
CA PRO A 11 22.99 -25.98 -13.43
C PRO A 11 21.93 -26.41 -12.41
N ALA A 12 21.98 -27.70 -12.04
CA ALA A 12 21.14 -28.29 -11.00
C ALA A 12 21.35 -27.57 -9.64
N PRO A 13 20.31 -27.48 -8.79
CA PRO A 13 20.45 -26.85 -7.47
C PRO A 13 21.44 -27.68 -6.62
N THR A 14 22.51 -27.03 -6.20
CA THR A 14 23.51 -27.57 -5.29
C THR A 14 22.85 -28.00 -3.99
N LYS A 15 22.94 -29.29 -3.65
CA LYS A 15 22.57 -29.82 -2.33
C LYS A 15 23.46 -29.14 -1.27
N ARG A 16 22.97 -28.07 -0.64
CA ARG A 16 23.64 -27.44 0.52
C ARG A 16 23.67 -28.45 1.67
N GLY A 17 24.87 -28.67 2.19
CA GLY A 17 25.21 -29.75 3.10
C GLY A 17 24.38 -29.80 4.39
N ILE A 18 24.40 -30.97 5.01
CA ILE A 18 23.82 -31.25 6.31
C ILE A 18 24.53 -30.36 7.35
N HIS A 19 23.95 -29.19 7.67
CA HIS A 19 24.49 -28.30 8.69
C HIS A 19 24.24 -28.90 10.09
N LYS A 20 25.32 -29.13 10.86
CA LYS A 20 25.25 -29.55 12.28
C LYS A 20 24.31 -28.62 13.06
N ALA A 21 23.36 -29.19 13.81
CA ALA A 21 22.47 -28.40 14.65
C ALA A 21 23.21 -27.90 15.91
N PRO A 22 23.00 -26.64 16.35
CA PRO A 22 22.14 -25.63 15.73
C PRO A 22 22.82 -24.90 14.57
N ASN A 23 22.02 -24.44 13.61
CA ASN A 23 22.53 -23.64 12.50
C ASN A 23 22.80 -22.22 13.02
N ALA A 24 24.06 -21.78 12.99
CA ALA A 24 24.50 -20.51 13.56
C ALA A 24 23.86 -19.29 12.88
N GLU A 25 23.67 -19.32 11.56
CA GLU A 25 23.05 -18.25 10.78
C GLU A 25 21.57 -18.07 11.18
N TRP A 26 20.84 -19.17 11.35
CA TRP A 26 19.42 -19.13 11.76
C TRP A 26 19.27 -18.63 13.19
N VAL A 27 20.19 -18.99 14.08
CA VAL A 27 20.22 -18.48 15.46
C VAL A 27 20.48 -16.98 15.47
N LEU A 28 21.41 -16.49 14.65
CA LEU A 28 21.69 -15.05 14.53
C LEU A 28 20.49 -14.28 13.97
N MET A 29 19.87 -14.77 12.89
CA MET A 29 18.64 -14.17 12.33
C MET A 29 17.53 -14.10 13.39
N TYR A 30 17.34 -15.17 14.16
CA TYR A 30 16.37 -15.21 15.24
C TYR A 30 16.70 -14.21 16.36
N ARG A 31 17.95 -14.13 16.81
CA ARG A 31 18.39 -13.16 17.83
C ARG A 31 18.17 -11.71 17.41
N ASN A 32 18.25 -11.42 16.11
CA ASN A 32 17.94 -10.11 15.52
C ASN A 32 16.44 -9.87 15.28
N GLY A 33 15.56 -10.73 15.83
CA GLY A 33 14.10 -10.53 15.83
C GLY A 33 13.35 -11.09 14.62
N ILE A 34 14.05 -11.71 13.66
CA ILE A 34 13.43 -12.30 12.46
C ILE A 34 12.56 -13.51 12.88
N PRO A 35 11.28 -13.59 12.47
CA PRO A 35 10.41 -14.71 12.83
C PRO A 35 10.88 -16.02 12.17
N THR A 36 10.59 -17.15 12.83
CA THR A 36 10.95 -18.48 12.35
C THR A 36 10.36 -18.82 10.97
N SER A 37 9.17 -18.31 10.66
CA SER A 37 8.54 -18.45 9.35
C SER A 37 9.33 -17.76 8.23
N ILE A 38 9.90 -16.59 8.52
CA ILE A 38 10.71 -15.83 7.56
C ILE A 38 12.09 -16.47 7.38
N ILE A 39 12.72 -16.91 8.48
CA ILE A 39 13.98 -17.68 8.41
C ILE A 39 13.79 -18.94 7.56
N ALA A 40 12.67 -19.65 7.74
CA ALA A 40 12.34 -20.83 6.98
C ALA A 40 12.15 -20.53 5.48
N ALA A 41 11.42 -19.45 5.15
CA ALA A 41 11.24 -19.00 3.78
C ALA A 41 12.56 -18.59 3.12
N LEU A 42 13.43 -17.85 3.81
CA LEU A 42 14.75 -17.43 3.31
C LEU A 42 15.70 -18.60 3.10
N ALA A 43 15.65 -19.59 3.99
CA ALA A 43 16.49 -20.79 3.91
C ALA A 43 15.92 -21.87 2.98
N GLY A 44 14.69 -21.72 2.47
CA GLY A 44 14.04 -22.73 1.62
C GLY A 44 13.75 -24.04 2.35
N VAL A 45 13.49 -24.00 3.66
CA VAL A 45 13.25 -25.18 4.51
C VAL A 45 11.91 -25.06 5.26
N ALA A 46 11.42 -26.18 5.80
CA ALA A 46 10.24 -26.16 6.66
C ALA A 46 10.49 -25.40 7.98
N ALA A 47 9.47 -24.67 8.45
CA ALA A 47 9.54 -23.93 9.71
C ALA A 47 9.75 -24.85 10.93
N SER A 48 9.33 -26.11 10.87
CA SER A 48 9.62 -27.13 11.88
C SER A 48 11.12 -27.39 12.03
N THR A 49 11.86 -27.43 10.92
CA THR A 49 13.31 -27.60 10.91
C THR A 49 14.01 -26.42 11.59
N VAL A 50 13.63 -25.19 11.25
CA VAL A 50 14.17 -24.00 11.93
C VAL A 50 13.88 -24.04 13.43
N ARG A 51 12.64 -24.38 13.83
CA ARG A 51 12.26 -24.52 15.24
C ARG A 51 13.10 -25.58 15.98
N TYR A 52 13.42 -26.70 15.33
CA TYR A 52 14.30 -27.73 15.89
C TYR A 52 15.70 -27.19 16.19
N HIS A 53 16.33 -26.50 15.24
CA HIS A 53 17.66 -25.91 15.44
C HIS A 53 17.64 -24.83 16.53
N LEU A 54 16.61 -23.98 16.57
CA LEU A 54 16.46 -22.96 17.61
C LEU A 54 16.21 -23.57 18.99
N ARG A 55 15.50 -24.70 19.09
CA ARG A 55 15.29 -25.40 20.37
C ARG A 55 16.60 -25.97 20.93
N ILE A 56 17.48 -26.49 20.06
CA ILE A 56 18.82 -26.94 20.46
C ILE A 56 19.67 -25.74 20.90
N ALA A 57 19.67 -24.65 20.13
CA ALA A 57 20.38 -23.43 20.50
C ALA A 57 19.90 -22.83 21.83
N ALA A 58 18.58 -22.81 22.06
CA ALA A 58 18.00 -22.27 23.29
C ALA A 58 18.33 -23.11 24.55
N ARG A 59 18.63 -24.40 24.39
CA ARG A 59 19.15 -25.23 25.50
C ARG A 59 20.58 -24.85 25.88
N ALA A 60 21.39 -24.45 24.90
CA ALA A 60 22.78 -24.03 25.12
C ALA A 60 22.90 -22.54 25.53
N ALA A 61 21.98 -21.70 25.06
CA ALA A 61 21.99 -20.24 25.23
C ALA A 61 20.55 -19.70 25.35
N PRO A 62 19.93 -19.76 26.56
CA PRO A 62 18.56 -19.29 26.80
C PRO A 62 18.37 -17.79 26.49
N GLU A 63 19.42 -16.98 26.59
CA GLU A 63 19.43 -15.54 26.34
C GLU A 63 19.04 -15.18 24.91
N SER A 64 19.17 -16.10 23.96
CA SER A 64 18.74 -15.93 22.57
C SER A 64 17.25 -15.63 22.44
N GLN A 65 16.42 -16.14 23.35
CA GLN A 65 14.97 -15.87 23.40
C GLN A 65 14.67 -14.45 23.91
N VAL A 66 15.45 -13.98 24.90
CA VAL A 66 15.35 -12.63 25.45
C VAL A 66 15.79 -11.61 24.40
N GLN A 67 16.91 -11.87 23.72
CA GLN A 67 17.42 -11.04 22.62
C GLN A 67 16.43 -10.96 21.45
N HIS A 68 15.82 -12.10 21.07
CA HIS A 68 14.75 -12.12 20.06
C HIS A 68 13.57 -11.23 20.46
N LYS A 69 13.10 -11.32 21.73
CA LYS A 69 12.00 -10.48 22.24
C LYS A 69 12.38 -8.99 22.26
N VAL A 70 13.58 -8.65 22.72
CA VAL A 70 14.09 -7.27 22.74
C VAL A 70 14.20 -6.70 21.32
N ALA A 71 14.78 -7.46 20.39
CA ALA A 71 14.94 -7.04 19.00
C ALA A 71 13.61 -6.83 18.26
N ARG A 72 12.55 -7.56 18.64
CA ARG A 72 11.20 -7.36 18.08
C ARG A 72 10.49 -6.13 18.63
N GLY A 73 10.94 -5.62 19.78
CA GLY A 73 10.25 -4.55 20.50
C GLY A 73 8.95 -5.02 21.17
N PRO A 74 8.29 -4.14 21.92
CA PRO A 74 7.09 -4.48 22.67
C PRO A 74 5.93 -4.87 21.74
N VAL A 75 5.12 -5.83 22.20
CA VAL A 75 3.84 -6.15 21.57
C VAL A 75 2.98 -4.88 21.55
N SER A 76 2.33 -4.59 20.43
CA SER A 76 1.44 -3.43 20.33
C SER A 76 0.36 -3.49 21.42
N PRO A 77 0.25 -2.49 22.31
CA PRO A 77 -0.72 -2.53 23.39
C PRO A 77 -2.14 -2.51 22.84
N VAL A 78 -3.04 -3.22 23.52
CA VAL A 78 -4.48 -3.17 23.27
C VAL A 78 -5.01 -1.91 23.96
N THR A 79 -5.63 -1.02 23.20
CA THR A 79 -6.18 0.24 23.71
C THR A 79 -7.66 0.32 23.38
N ALA A 80 -8.44 1.07 24.18
CA ALA A 80 -9.86 1.25 23.92
C ALA A 80 -10.14 1.79 22.51
N GLY A 81 -9.37 2.79 22.06
CA GLY A 81 -9.47 3.32 20.70
C GLY A 81 -9.08 2.31 19.61
N GLY A 82 -8.11 1.43 19.88
CA GLY A 82 -7.74 0.37 18.95
C GLY A 82 -8.79 -0.73 18.84
N LEU A 83 -9.42 -1.11 19.96
CA LEU A 83 -10.56 -2.03 19.97
C LEU A 83 -11.77 -1.44 19.21
N LYS A 84 -12.04 -0.14 19.38
CA LYS A 84 -13.05 0.56 18.58
C LYS A 84 -12.72 0.55 17.09
N ASN A 85 -11.47 0.82 16.71
CA ASN A 85 -11.06 0.74 15.30
C ASN A 85 -11.19 -0.68 14.73
N MET A 86 -10.92 -1.71 15.54
CA MET A 86 -11.12 -3.10 15.15
C MET A 86 -12.59 -3.38 14.86
N ALA A 87 -13.48 -3.06 15.81
CA ALA A 87 -14.92 -3.22 15.63
C ALA A 87 -15.44 -2.45 14.41
N ASP A 88 -15.07 -1.17 14.28
CA ASP A 88 -15.47 -0.33 13.16
C ASP A 88 -14.94 -0.87 11.81
N THR A 89 -13.77 -1.54 11.79
CA THR A 89 -13.23 -2.19 10.59
C THR A 89 -14.02 -3.45 10.23
N ILE A 90 -14.40 -4.26 11.22
CA ILE A 90 -15.23 -5.46 11.03
C ILE A 90 -16.59 -5.05 10.49
N SER A 91 -17.28 -4.11 11.14
CA SER A 91 -18.59 -3.62 10.68
C SER A 91 -18.53 -2.96 9.30
N PHE A 92 -17.42 -2.28 8.96
CA PHE A 92 -17.22 -1.77 7.61
C PHE A 92 -17.14 -2.91 6.59
N TYR A 93 -16.37 -3.96 6.88
CA TYR A 93 -16.23 -5.12 6.00
C TYR A 93 -17.55 -5.86 5.82
N GLU A 94 -18.31 -6.07 6.90
CA GLU A 94 -19.63 -6.71 6.85
C GLU A 94 -20.62 -5.93 5.99
N ARG A 95 -20.60 -4.59 6.05
CA ARG A 95 -21.50 -3.74 5.27
C ARG A 95 -21.09 -3.61 3.81
N GLU A 96 -19.81 -3.42 3.54
CA GLU A 96 -19.30 -3.05 2.21
C GLU A 96 -18.75 -4.25 1.43
N GLY A 97 -18.55 -5.39 2.08
CA GLY A 97 -17.90 -6.58 1.49
C GLY A 97 -16.44 -6.38 1.11
N ARG A 98 -15.82 -5.28 1.53
CA ARG A 98 -14.44 -4.89 1.18
C ARG A 98 -13.72 -4.24 2.36
N LEU A 99 -12.39 -4.28 2.32
CA LEU A 99 -11.57 -3.60 3.31
C LEU A 99 -11.63 -2.06 3.13
N PRO A 100 -11.46 -1.29 4.22
CA PRO A 100 -11.28 0.16 4.14
C PRO A 100 -10.09 0.52 3.24
N SER A 101 -10.28 1.51 2.37
CA SER A 101 -9.24 1.95 1.43
C SER A 101 -8.62 3.29 1.83
N SER A 102 -7.33 3.48 1.54
CA SER A 102 -6.68 4.80 1.67
C SER A 102 -7.27 5.83 0.70
N GLY A 103 -7.90 5.35 -0.38
CA GLY A 103 -8.67 6.16 -1.33
C GLY A 103 -10.14 6.35 -0.93
N GLY A 104 -10.54 5.88 0.25
CA GLY A 104 -11.92 5.98 0.72
C GLY A 104 -12.46 7.40 0.76
N TYR A 105 -13.76 7.54 0.51
CA TYR A 105 -14.45 8.83 0.43
C TYR A 105 -14.47 9.57 1.77
N THR A 106 -14.63 8.83 2.88
CA THR A 106 -14.74 9.44 4.21
C THR A 106 -13.40 9.52 4.92
N ALA A 107 -13.22 10.54 5.78
CA ALA A 107 -12.06 10.62 6.66
C ALA A 107 -11.96 9.40 7.60
N ARG A 108 -13.10 8.86 8.05
CA ARG A 108 -13.15 7.69 8.91
C ARG A 108 -12.63 6.44 8.22
N GLU A 109 -13.07 6.16 6.99
CA GLU A 109 -12.58 5.03 6.21
C GLU A 109 -11.06 5.09 6.03
N ARG A 110 -10.52 6.26 5.68
CA ARG A 110 -9.08 6.46 5.51
C ARG A 110 -8.28 6.23 6.80
N ALA A 111 -8.84 6.66 7.94
CA ALA A 111 -8.25 6.39 9.24
C ALA A 111 -8.26 4.89 9.57
N LEU A 112 -9.35 4.18 9.27
CA LEU A 112 -9.44 2.72 9.43
C LEU A 112 -8.45 2.00 8.51
N ALA A 113 -8.32 2.41 7.25
CA ALA A 113 -7.36 1.83 6.31
C ALA A 113 -5.91 1.99 6.81
N SER A 114 -5.57 3.19 7.30
CA SER A 114 -4.25 3.47 7.86
C SER A 114 -3.97 2.67 9.14
N TRP A 115 -4.98 2.55 10.00
CA TRP A 115 -4.89 1.76 11.22
C TRP A 115 -4.72 0.27 10.90
N LEU A 116 -5.53 -0.29 10.00
CA LEU A 116 -5.47 -1.69 9.57
C LEU A 116 -4.12 -2.01 8.94
N LEU A 117 -3.59 -1.14 8.08
CA LEU A 117 -2.25 -1.29 7.49
C LEU A 117 -1.15 -1.35 8.55
N SER A 118 -1.25 -0.53 9.60
CA SER A 118 -0.32 -0.60 10.73
C SER A 118 -0.41 -1.93 11.48
N ARG A 119 -1.62 -2.48 11.67
CA ARG A 119 -1.83 -3.80 12.30
C ARG A 119 -1.33 -4.94 11.43
N SER A 120 -1.59 -4.92 10.12
CA SER A 120 -1.03 -5.86 9.14
C SER A 120 0.51 -5.88 9.19
N ARG A 121 1.15 -4.70 9.19
CA ARG A 121 2.62 -4.61 9.32
C ARG A 121 3.12 -5.13 10.66
N ALA A 122 2.40 -4.86 11.76
CA ALA A 122 2.72 -5.43 13.07
C ALA A 122 2.55 -6.96 13.09
N ALA A 123 1.56 -7.52 12.38
CA ALA A 123 1.36 -8.96 12.24
C ALA A 123 2.50 -9.60 11.45
N ALA A 124 2.93 -8.99 10.34
CA ALA A 124 4.07 -9.43 9.55
C ALA A 124 5.38 -9.43 10.35
N ARG A 125 5.59 -8.42 11.21
CA ARG A 125 6.69 -8.37 12.18
C ARG A 125 6.47 -9.29 13.39
N GLY A 126 5.27 -9.84 13.53
CA GLY A 126 4.74 -10.60 14.67
C GLY A 126 4.89 -9.91 16.03
N THR A 127 4.68 -8.60 16.04
CA THR A 127 4.55 -7.75 17.24
C THR A 127 3.09 -7.38 17.52
N LEU A 128 2.16 -7.91 16.74
CA LEU A 128 0.72 -7.71 16.97
C LEU A 128 0.25 -8.54 18.16
N SER A 129 -0.52 -7.89 19.05
CA SER A 129 -1.22 -8.54 20.17
C SER A 129 -2.14 -9.67 19.68
N PRO A 130 -2.22 -10.81 20.40
CA PRO A 130 -3.17 -11.88 20.12
C PRO A 130 -4.61 -11.38 20.00
N ALA A 131 -5.05 -10.46 20.87
CA ALA A 131 -6.42 -9.94 20.85
C ALA A 131 -6.78 -9.27 19.51
N TYR A 132 -5.87 -8.49 18.91
CA TYR A 132 -6.11 -7.91 17.58
C TYR A 132 -6.01 -8.95 16.47
N ARG A 133 -5.12 -9.94 16.61
CA ARG A 133 -4.98 -11.00 15.60
C ARG A 133 -6.25 -11.82 15.51
N ASP A 134 -6.75 -12.27 16.66
CA ASP A 134 -7.93 -13.14 16.74
C ASP A 134 -9.19 -12.36 16.37
N GLY A 135 -9.31 -11.10 16.81
CA GLY A 135 -10.43 -10.24 16.45
C GLY A 135 -10.49 -9.89 14.95
N LEU A 136 -9.34 -9.65 14.29
CA LEU A 136 -9.31 -9.35 12.85
C LEU A 136 -9.38 -10.61 11.97
N ALA A 137 -9.16 -11.81 12.53
CA ALA A 137 -9.16 -13.06 11.77
C ALA A 137 -10.50 -13.37 11.07
N VAL A 138 -11.60 -12.73 11.49
CA VAL A 138 -12.91 -12.82 10.84
C VAL A 138 -12.93 -12.20 9.45
N ILE A 139 -11.97 -11.32 9.12
CA ILE A 139 -11.90 -10.63 7.84
C ILE A 139 -10.86 -11.30 6.93
N PRO A 140 -11.26 -11.97 5.83
CA PRO A 140 -10.32 -12.58 4.90
C PRO A 140 -9.30 -11.56 4.35
N GLY A 141 -8.01 -11.90 4.44
CA GLY A 141 -6.92 -11.09 3.87
C GLY A 141 -6.63 -9.77 4.60
N TRP A 142 -7.09 -9.59 5.83
CA TRP A 142 -6.85 -8.37 6.62
C TRP A 142 -5.36 -8.03 6.85
N ASP A 143 -4.50 -9.05 6.83
CA ASP A 143 -3.06 -8.93 7.04
C ASP A 143 -2.28 -8.70 5.73
N ARG A 144 -2.93 -8.81 4.58
CA ARG A 144 -2.34 -8.52 3.26
C ARG A 144 -2.02 -7.03 3.16
N GLN A 145 -0.76 -6.73 2.84
CA GLN A 145 -0.35 -5.36 2.55
C GLN A 145 -0.69 -5.03 1.09
N PRO A 146 -1.38 -3.90 0.83
CA PRO A 146 -1.59 -3.44 -0.53
C PRO A 146 -0.24 -3.11 -1.17
N THR A 147 -0.11 -3.42 -2.45
CA THR A 147 1.05 -3.04 -3.24
C THR A 147 1.06 -1.52 -3.46
N ARG A 148 2.25 -0.97 -3.72
CA ARG A 148 2.40 0.45 -4.07
C ARG A 148 1.53 0.85 -5.28
N ALA A 149 1.32 -0.07 -6.21
CA ALA A 149 0.47 0.13 -7.37
C ALA A 149 -1.01 0.29 -6.98
N GLU A 150 -1.53 -0.61 -6.14
CA GLU A 150 -2.91 -0.54 -5.63
C GLU A 150 -3.14 0.74 -4.80
N GLU A 151 -2.19 1.11 -3.94
CA GLU A 151 -2.29 2.37 -3.18
C GLU A 151 -2.27 3.61 -4.10
N ASN A 152 -1.44 3.60 -5.14
CA ASN A 152 -1.38 4.68 -6.12
C ASN A 152 -2.71 4.79 -6.90
N ALA A 153 -3.27 3.65 -7.33
CA ALA A 153 -4.55 3.60 -8.02
C ALA A 153 -5.67 4.15 -7.13
N ALA A 154 -5.77 3.69 -5.88
CA ALA A 154 -6.78 4.18 -4.93
C ALA A 154 -6.65 5.71 -4.67
N ARG A 155 -5.42 6.23 -4.57
CA ARG A 155 -5.19 7.67 -4.45
C ARG A 155 -5.60 8.43 -5.72
N TRP A 156 -5.36 7.86 -6.90
CA TRP A 156 -5.72 8.47 -8.17
C TRP A 156 -7.24 8.58 -8.32
N GLU A 157 -7.97 7.48 -8.06
CA GLU A 157 -9.44 7.44 -8.10
C GLU A 157 -10.06 8.46 -7.14
N ARG A 158 -9.53 8.57 -5.92
CA ARG A 158 -10.00 9.57 -4.96
C ARG A 158 -9.87 10.99 -5.49
N ARG A 159 -8.71 11.35 -6.07
CA ARG A 159 -8.50 12.70 -6.61
C ARG A 159 -9.39 12.99 -7.81
N LEU A 160 -9.68 11.98 -8.63
CA LEU A 160 -10.67 12.09 -9.69
C LEU A 160 -12.06 12.41 -9.10
N ALA A 161 -12.51 11.64 -8.12
CA ALA A 161 -13.82 11.84 -7.49
C ALA A 161 -13.93 13.21 -6.80
N GLU A 162 -12.91 13.65 -6.07
CA GLU A 162 -12.86 14.99 -5.47
C GLU A 162 -12.94 16.10 -6.55
N LEU A 163 -12.24 15.93 -7.68
CA LEU A 163 -12.31 16.91 -8.77
C LEU A 163 -13.69 16.92 -9.46
N VAL A 164 -14.32 15.76 -9.62
CA VAL A 164 -15.69 15.66 -10.15
C VAL A 164 -16.67 16.38 -9.23
N HIS A 165 -16.60 16.14 -7.92
CA HIS A 165 -17.42 16.83 -6.93
C HIS A 165 -17.21 18.34 -6.97
N TYR A 166 -15.94 18.78 -6.95
CA TYR A 166 -15.58 20.20 -7.05
C TYR A 166 -16.18 20.87 -8.29
N ARG A 167 -16.21 20.18 -9.44
CA ARG A 167 -16.83 20.69 -10.68
C ARG A 167 -18.36 20.68 -10.62
N GLN A 168 -18.97 19.70 -9.95
CA GLN A 168 -20.43 19.61 -9.77
C GLN A 168 -20.97 20.71 -8.85
N GLU A 169 -20.18 21.20 -7.90
CA GLU A 169 -20.51 22.36 -7.06
C GLU A 169 -20.56 23.70 -7.83
N GLY A 170 -20.31 23.68 -9.15
CA GLY A 170 -20.31 24.87 -10.00
C GLY A 170 -18.98 25.62 -10.01
N ASN A 171 -17.93 25.06 -9.38
CA ASN A 171 -16.61 25.67 -9.43
C ASN A 171 -15.99 25.52 -10.84
N ASP A 172 -15.28 26.57 -11.25
CA ASP A 172 -14.49 26.54 -12.48
C ASP A 172 -13.23 25.67 -12.31
N TRP A 173 -12.44 25.43 -13.37
CA TRP A 173 -11.29 24.52 -13.28
C TRP A 173 -10.28 24.98 -12.21
N PRO A 174 -9.82 24.08 -11.32
CA PRO A 174 -8.94 24.45 -10.22
C PRO A 174 -7.56 24.85 -10.74
N LEU A 175 -7.04 25.96 -10.21
CA LEU A 175 -5.74 26.50 -10.60
C LEU A 175 -4.75 26.44 -9.44
N PRO A 176 -3.62 25.70 -9.56
CA PRO A 176 -2.70 25.53 -8.42
C PRO A 176 -2.04 26.85 -7.97
N GLN A 177 -1.81 27.79 -8.89
CA GLN A 177 -1.15 29.07 -8.58
C GLN A 177 -2.11 30.18 -8.13
N LYS A 178 -3.41 30.04 -8.37
CA LYS A 178 -4.44 31.04 -8.03
C LYS A 178 -5.50 30.46 -7.10
N ALA A 179 -5.15 29.40 -6.37
CA ALA A 179 -6.08 28.68 -5.53
C ALA A 179 -6.55 29.55 -4.37
N SER A 180 -7.87 29.61 -4.19
CA SER A 180 -8.48 30.36 -3.08
C SER A 180 -8.46 29.57 -1.78
N ASN A 181 -8.35 28.24 -1.88
CA ASN A 181 -8.29 27.32 -0.75
C ASN A 181 -7.32 26.16 -1.03
N GLU A 182 -7.01 25.40 0.02
CA GLU A 182 -6.07 24.27 -0.06
C GLU A 182 -6.59 23.15 -0.97
N GLU A 183 -7.91 22.94 -1.01
CA GLU A 183 -8.54 21.94 -1.87
C GLU A 183 -8.30 22.23 -3.36
N GLU A 184 -8.60 23.46 -3.81
CA GLU A 184 -8.35 23.92 -5.17
C GLU A 184 -6.87 23.80 -5.53
N ARG A 185 -5.96 24.13 -4.60
CA ARG A 185 -4.51 24.02 -4.82
C ARG A 185 -4.09 22.58 -5.09
N VAL A 186 -4.59 21.65 -4.27
CA VAL A 186 -4.31 20.21 -4.38
C VAL A 186 -4.88 19.64 -5.66
N LEU A 187 -6.16 19.93 -5.97
CA LEU A 187 -6.82 19.43 -7.17
C LEU A 187 -6.20 20.02 -8.44
N GLY A 188 -5.89 21.32 -8.44
CA GLY A 188 -5.22 22.00 -9.55
C GLY A 188 -3.83 21.42 -9.82
N SER A 189 -3.06 21.14 -8.77
CA SER A 189 -1.73 20.50 -8.90
C SER A 189 -1.84 19.08 -9.46
N TRP A 190 -2.83 18.31 -8.98
CA TRP A 190 -3.07 16.95 -9.46
C TRP A 190 -3.50 16.93 -10.94
N LEU A 191 -4.41 17.81 -11.34
CA LEU A 191 -4.89 17.94 -12.71
C LEU A 191 -3.75 18.38 -13.65
N HIS A 192 -2.94 19.34 -13.22
CA HIS A 192 -1.74 19.76 -13.96
C HIS A 192 -0.78 18.57 -14.18
N GLY A 193 -0.58 17.73 -13.16
CA GLY A 193 0.19 16.50 -13.27
C GLY A 193 -0.37 15.52 -14.30
N GLN A 194 -1.70 15.35 -14.39
CA GLN A 194 -2.31 14.50 -15.42
C GLN A 194 -2.06 15.04 -16.83
N ARG A 195 -2.19 16.36 -17.04
CA ARG A 195 -1.91 17.01 -18.33
C ARG A 195 -0.44 16.85 -18.74
N ILE A 196 0.50 16.94 -17.81
CA ILE A 196 1.92 16.67 -18.09
C ILE A 196 2.11 15.22 -18.54
N LYS A 197 1.49 14.25 -17.85
CA LYS A 197 1.60 12.83 -18.21
C LYS A 197 1.02 12.54 -19.59
N LEU A 198 -0.10 13.19 -19.94
CA LEU A 198 -0.70 13.10 -21.27
C LEU A 198 0.26 13.60 -22.34
N ARG A 199 0.84 14.81 -22.16
CA ARG A 199 1.82 15.38 -23.11
C ARG A 199 3.07 14.52 -23.27
N LYS A 200 3.48 13.82 -22.20
CA LYS A 200 4.61 12.89 -22.20
C LYS A 200 4.25 11.49 -22.73
N GLY A 201 2.99 11.21 -23.07
CA GLY A 201 2.54 9.89 -23.50
C GLY A 201 2.65 8.80 -22.41
N THR A 202 2.69 9.20 -21.13
CA THR A 202 2.86 8.28 -19.98
C THR A 202 1.58 8.11 -19.16
N LEU A 203 0.50 8.78 -19.56
CA LEU A 203 -0.82 8.57 -18.99
C LEU A 203 -1.38 7.25 -19.53
N THR A 204 -1.86 6.38 -18.64
CA THR A 204 -2.47 5.11 -19.05
C THR A 204 -3.81 5.38 -19.75
N LYS A 205 -4.14 4.57 -20.76
CA LYS A 205 -5.41 4.69 -21.50
C LYS A 205 -6.64 4.61 -20.59
N GLU A 206 -6.56 3.81 -19.54
CA GLU A 206 -7.63 3.69 -18.54
C GLU A 206 -7.87 5.02 -17.81
N HIS A 207 -6.81 5.69 -17.34
CA HIS A 207 -6.93 6.97 -16.66
C HIS A 207 -7.40 8.08 -17.60
N GLU A 208 -6.92 8.08 -18.86
CA GLU A 208 -7.38 9.01 -19.89
C GLU A 208 -8.87 8.84 -20.16
N GLY A 209 -9.35 7.61 -20.38
CA GLY A 209 -10.76 7.33 -20.61
C GLY A 209 -11.66 7.73 -19.43
N LYS A 210 -11.21 7.50 -18.18
CA LYS A 210 -11.93 7.95 -16.98
C LYS A 210 -12.02 9.47 -16.88
N LEU A 211 -10.93 10.18 -17.19
CA LEU A 211 -10.91 11.65 -17.20
C LEU A 211 -11.80 12.23 -18.31
N ASP A 212 -11.73 11.68 -19.52
CA ASP A 212 -12.57 12.15 -20.64
C ASP A 212 -14.06 11.91 -20.38
N THR A 213 -14.41 10.79 -19.73
CA THR A 213 -15.80 10.46 -19.40
C THR A 213 -16.34 11.33 -18.28
N GLN A 214 -15.59 11.48 -17.17
CA GLN A 214 -16.11 12.15 -15.97
C GLN A 214 -15.87 13.66 -15.96
N LEU A 215 -14.91 14.17 -16.75
CA LEU A 215 -14.49 15.57 -16.74
C LEU A 215 -14.29 16.10 -18.17
N PRO A 216 -15.35 16.22 -18.98
CA PRO A 216 -15.23 16.77 -20.33
C PRO A 216 -14.60 18.18 -20.31
N GLY A 217 -13.61 18.42 -21.17
CA GLY A 217 -12.84 19.67 -21.23
C GLY A 217 -11.65 19.77 -20.26
N TRP A 218 -11.33 18.72 -19.50
CA TRP A 218 -10.19 18.71 -18.57
C TRP A 218 -8.83 18.95 -19.24
N ARG A 219 -8.71 18.74 -20.55
CA ARG A 219 -7.47 18.92 -21.32
C ARG A 219 -7.11 20.39 -21.52
N GLU A 220 -8.12 21.22 -21.75
CA GLU A 220 -7.98 22.64 -22.11
C GLU A 220 -7.97 23.55 -20.87
N GLY A 221 -8.79 23.24 -19.87
CA GLY A 221 -8.90 24.05 -18.65
C GLY A 221 -9.64 25.38 -18.87
N ARG A 222 -9.44 26.37 -17.98
CA ARG A 222 -10.06 27.68 -18.15
C ARG A 222 -9.56 28.33 -19.45
N PRO A 223 -10.44 28.88 -20.30
CA PRO A 223 -10.02 29.68 -21.43
C PRO A 223 -9.20 30.87 -20.93
N HIS A 224 -8.09 31.17 -21.61
CA HIS A 224 -7.24 32.30 -21.27
C HIS A 224 -8.05 33.59 -21.49
N SER A 225 -8.54 34.21 -20.42
CA SER A 225 -9.23 35.51 -20.51
C SER A 225 -8.17 36.61 -20.75
N GLY A 226 -7.59 36.64 -21.95
CA GLY A 226 -6.54 37.57 -22.34
C GLY A 226 -6.64 38.05 -23.80
N GLY A 227 -7.75 37.75 -24.48
CA GLY A 227 -8.05 38.26 -25.82
C GLY A 227 -9.04 39.41 -25.74
N ARG A 228 -8.54 40.65 -25.78
CA ARG A 228 -9.29 41.90 -25.94
C ARG A 228 -10.38 41.73 -27.01
N ARG A 229 -11.67 41.67 -26.62
CA ARG A 229 -12.78 41.88 -27.56
C ARG A 229 -12.60 43.29 -28.12
N LYS A 230 -12.15 43.42 -29.37
CA LYS A 230 -12.27 44.68 -30.11
C LYS A 230 -13.77 44.96 -30.20
N SER A 231 -14.26 45.83 -29.32
CA SER A 231 -15.54 46.49 -29.48
C SER A 231 -15.54 47.14 -30.86
N GLY A 232 -16.43 46.66 -31.73
CA GLY A 232 -16.64 47.23 -33.05
C GLY A 232 -16.92 48.71 -32.91
N ARG A 233 -16.12 49.51 -33.62
CA ARG A 233 -16.36 50.93 -33.83
C ARG A 233 -17.64 51.03 -34.66
N VAL A 234 -18.77 51.37 -34.02
CA VAL A 234 -19.97 51.78 -34.74
C VAL A 234 -19.67 53.17 -35.29
N ALA A 235 -19.42 53.25 -36.59
CA ALA A 235 -19.44 54.51 -37.32
C ALA A 235 -20.91 54.93 -37.48
N ARG A 236 -21.23 56.15 -37.08
CA ARG A 236 -22.43 56.87 -37.48
C ARG A 236 -22.03 58.31 -37.79
#